data_AF-A0A7S4PTQ5-F1
#
_entry.id   AF-A0A7S4PTQ5-F1
#
_cell.length_a   1.000
_cell.length_b   1.000
_cell.length_c   1.000
_cell.angle_alpha   90.00
_cell.angle_beta   90.00
_cell.angle_gamma   90.00
#
_symmetry.space_group_name_H-M   'P 1'
#
loop_
_entity.id
_entity.type
_entity.pdbx_description
1 polymer ?
#
loop_
_entity_poly.entity_id
_entity_poly.type
_entity_poly.pdbx_seq_one_letter_code
_entity_poly.pdbx_strand_id
1 'polypeptide(L)'
;GPPAPPAIGDLLRCAVEEAAAEALGAGTATTAEAARAHLTGSQLYRAALPGSDTDVLLELSAPARAALLPPAAAQGPLAPKDGARLASLRALLALRRHLEGEGGGGRWEVLEMVLDAKTPTLHLRFLRAPGLGEVVEISFDQGLAAVRKSELLARCAGQDPRPMQLARLLRLWARGRGIEGQRRGYPSGYAMCLMAVFYCQCRGMMGSLRPRSREEVSAFAPPPDGTSGTWRPRRAAALEVLSADVADLLPGLFAFYTHEFDWQREAVDVVRGRRTPRRDSSSPCLDVGLNAPPSSWSSSPAPLLHAFLSIQDPVEEGADLALPYMSGRRATRLRAEFRRADRCLRMLGPEEGWEAARRPRAGQAAAGRVSALAAAVPAGALDRSGPTR
;
A
#
# COMPACT_ATOMS: atom_id res chain seq x y z
N GLY A 1 9.19 22.90 -27.82
CA GLY A 1 10.22 22.73 -26.77
C GLY A 1 10.67 21.30 -26.74
N PRO A 2 11.91 21.00 -26.28
CA PRO A 2 12.36 19.62 -26.11
C PRO A 2 11.45 18.86 -25.13
N PRO A 3 11.28 17.53 -25.29
CA PRO A 3 10.47 16.74 -24.38
C PRO A 3 11.07 16.79 -22.96
N ALA A 4 10.20 16.94 -21.96
CA ALA A 4 10.63 16.82 -20.56
C ALA A 4 11.32 15.46 -20.35
N PRO A 5 12.43 15.41 -19.58
CA PRO A 5 13.09 14.15 -19.29
C PRO A 5 12.10 13.16 -18.65
N PRO A 6 12.20 11.85 -18.97
CA PRO A 6 11.31 10.85 -18.40
C PRO A 6 11.40 10.89 -16.87
N ALA A 7 10.25 10.79 -16.21
CA ALA A 7 10.21 10.69 -14.76
C ALA A 7 11.02 9.46 -14.33
N ILE A 8 11.76 9.54 -13.22
CA ILE A 8 12.67 8.47 -12.83
C ILE A 8 11.97 7.12 -12.61
N GLY A 9 10.69 7.15 -12.20
CA GLY A 9 9.86 5.96 -12.11
C GLY A 9 9.67 5.26 -13.46
N ASP A 10 9.58 6.00 -14.57
CA ASP A 10 9.47 5.42 -15.92
C ASP A 10 10.79 4.77 -16.36
N LEU A 11 11.92 5.39 -16.02
CA LEU A 11 13.25 4.81 -16.27
C LEU A 11 13.43 3.50 -15.48
N LEU A 12 13.08 3.50 -14.19
CA LEU A 12 13.12 2.30 -13.35
C LEU A 12 12.20 1.21 -13.89
N ARG A 13 10.95 1.55 -14.22
CA ARG A 13 9.97 0.63 -14.79
C ARG A 13 10.50 -0.01 -16.07
N CYS A 14 10.99 0.78 -17.01
CA CYS A 14 11.57 0.28 -18.26
C CYS A 14 12.80 -0.59 -18.04
N ALA A 15 13.71 -0.20 -17.14
CA ALA A 15 14.92 -0.97 -16.86
C ALA A 15 14.61 -2.32 -16.16
N VAL A 16 13.60 -2.36 -15.29
CA VAL A 16 13.12 -3.60 -14.66
C VAL A 16 12.39 -4.49 -15.67
N GLU A 17 11.56 -3.90 -16.54
CA GLU A 17 10.86 -4.61 -17.61
C GLU A 17 11.85 -5.26 -18.60
N GLU A 18 12.88 -4.53 -19.00
CA GLU A 18 13.99 -5.03 -19.85
C GLU A 18 14.74 -6.19 -19.18
N ALA A 19 15.19 -6.00 -17.93
CA ALA A 19 15.91 -7.05 -17.20
C ALA A 19 15.05 -8.32 -16.99
N ALA A 20 13.75 -8.15 -16.72
CA ALA A 20 12.84 -9.28 -16.58
C ALA A 20 12.59 -9.99 -17.93
N ALA A 21 12.41 -9.21 -19.00
CA ALA A 21 12.28 -9.71 -20.35
C ALA A 21 13.49 -10.55 -20.79
N GLU A 22 14.71 -10.09 -20.51
CA GLU A 22 15.95 -10.81 -20.79
C GLU A 22 16.12 -12.05 -19.91
N ALA A 23 15.85 -11.93 -18.61
CA ALA A 23 15.95 -13.04 -17.66
C ALA A 23 14.98 -14.20 -17.98
N LEU A 24 13.82 -13.89 -18.58
CA LEU A 24 12.75 -14.84 -18.88
C LEU A 24 12.72 -15.27 -20.34
N GLY A 25 13.34 -14.51 -21.25
CA GLY A 25 13.20 -14.63 -22.71
C GLY A 25 14.29 -15.41 -23.43
N ALA A 26 15.19 -16.11 -22.72
CA ALA A 26 16.16 -17.02 -23.34
C ALA A 26 15.46 -18.27 -23.91
N GLY A 27 14.71 -18.14 -25.01
CA GLY A 27 13.92 -19.25 -25.56
C GLY A 27 13.26 -19.01 -26.91
N THR A 28 12.24 -18.16 -26.98
CA THR A 28 11.45 -17.90 -28.21
C THR A 28 10.47 -16.75 -27.99
N ALA A 29 10.27 -15.92 -29.03
CA ALA A 29 9.49 -14.67 -29.09
C ALA A 29 10.17 -13.43 -28.46
N THR A 30 9.86 -12.26 -29.02
CA THR A 30 10.41 -10.95 -28.66
C THR A 30 10.39 -10.76 -27.13
N THR A 31 11.57 -10.60 -26.53
CA THR A 31 11.78 -10.50 -25.07
C THR A 31 10.82 -9.53 -24.38
N ALA A 32 10.46 -8.43 -25.07
CA ALA A 32 9.52 -7.41 -24.60
C ALA A 32 8.07 -7.87 -24.33
N GLU A 33 7.71 -9.12 -24.63
CA GLU A 33 6.37 -9.68 -24.39
C GLU A 33 6.30 -10.66 -23.21
N ALA A 34 7.43 -11.00 -22.58
CA ALA A 34 7.45 -11.98 -21.49
C ALA A 34 6.92 -11.41 -20.17
N ALA A 35 7.24 -10.15 -19.88
CA ALA A 35 6.86 -9.48 -18.64
C ALA A 35 6.53 -8.01 -18.88
N ARG A 36 5.64 -7.44 -18.05
CA ARG A 36 5.28 -6.03 -18.03
C ARG A 36 5.43 -5.47 -16.63
N ALA A 37 6.11 -4.34 -16.51
CA ALA A 37 6.33 -3.68 -15.23
C ALA A 37 5.25 -2.63 -14.96
N HIS A 38 4.68 -2.71 -13.75
CA HIS A 38 3.72 -1.78 -13.18
C HIS A 38 4.35 -1.08 -11.99
N LEU A 39 4.31 0.26 -11.96
CA LEU A 39 4.59 0.98 -10.72
C LEU A 39 3.41 0.75 -9.76
N THR A 40 3.71 0.59 -8.48
CA THR A 40 2.71 0.45 -7.43
C THR A 40 3.11 1.24 -6.19
N GLY A 41 2.28 1.19 -5.15
CA GLY A 41 2.63 1.70 -3.85
C GLY A 41 2.45 3.20 -3.67
N SER A 42 2.94 3.68 -2.52
CA SER A 42 2.54 4.98 -1.96
C SER A 42 3.03 6.21 -2.71
N GLN A 43 4.01 6.04 -3.60
CA GLN A 43 4.48 7.12 -4.47
C GLN A 43 3.46 7.50 -5.53
N LEU A 44 2.60 6.56 -5.95
CA LEU A 44 1.61 6.82 -7.01
C LEU A 44 0.42 7.65 -6.53
N TYR A 45 0.00 7.43 -5.29
CA TYR A 45 -1.14 8.12 -4.70
C TYR A 45 -0.73 9.20 -3.69
N ARG A 46 0.51 9.73 -3.82
CA ARG A 46 1.03 10.88 -3.03
C ARG A 46 1.02 10.70 -1.52
N ALA A 47 0.99 9.47 -1.02
CA ALA A 47 1.05 9.20 0.42
C ALA A 47 2.43 8.73 0.90
N ALA A 48 3.44 8.69 0.01
CA ALA A 48 4.80 8.29 0.34
C ALA A 48 5.40 9.18 1.44
N LEU A 49 6.15 8.53 2.34
CA LEU A 49 6.95 9.21 3.35
C LEU A 49 8.40 9.34 2.83
N PRO A 50 9.21 10.27 3.36
CA PRO A 50 10.63 10.32 3.02
C PRO A 50 11.32 8.97 3.26
N GLY A 51 12.09 8.52 2.27
CA GLY A 51 12.75 7.21 2.29
C GLY A 51 11.79 6.02 2.10
N SER A 52 10.59 6.23 1.55
CA SER A 52 9.77 5.12 1.05
C SER A 52 10.38 4.54 -0.23
N ASP A 53 10.38 3.22 -0.30
CA ASP A 53 10.85 2.47 -1.46
C ASP A 53 9.96 2.71 -2.69
N THR A 54 10.48 2.36 -3.87
CA THR A 54 9.71 2.34 -5.12
C THR A 54 9.23 0.91 -5.38
N ASP A 55 7.93 0.69 -5.31
CA ASP A 55 7.34 -0.63 -5.53
C ASP A 55 7.10 -0.89 -7.02
N VAL A 56 7.67 -1.96 -7.56
CA VAL A 56 7.47 -2.43 -8.94
C VAL A 56 6.86 -3.83 -8.92
N LEU A 57 5.73 -3.98 -9.59
CA LEU A 57 5.08 -5.26 -9.80
C LEU A 57 5.31 -5.71 -11.24
N LEU A 58 5.75 -6.95 -11.41
CA LEU A 58 5.91 -7.60 -12.72
C LEU A 58 4.73 -8.54 -12.99
N GLU A 59 4.01 -8.23 -14.05
CA GLU A 59 3.00 -9.10 -14.65
C GLU A 59 3.68 -9.99 -15.70
N LEU A 60 3.37 -11.28 -15.72
CA LEU A 60 3.91 -12.22 -16.70
C LEU A 60 2.88 -12.50 -17.79
N SER A 61 3.34 -12.65 -19.02
CA SER A 61 2.48 -13.18 -20.07
C SER A 61 2.11 -14.64 -19.78
N ALA A 62 0.98 -15.11 -20.33
CA ALA A 62 0.56 -16.49 -20.15
C ALA A 62 1.63 -17.51 -20.62
N PRO A 63 2.32 -17.32 -21.76
CA PRO A 63 3.42 -18.19 -22.17
C PRO A 63 4.61 -18.18 -21.21
N ALA A 64 5.06 -17.00 -20.77
CA ALA A 64 6.18 -16.89 -19.84
C ALA A 64 5.86 -17.57 -18.49
N ARG A 65 4.64 -17.38 -17.99
CA ARG A 65 4.17 -18.05 -16.78
C ARG A 65 4.14 -19.57 -16.93
N ALA A 66 3.67 -20.07 -18.08
CA ALA A 66 3.65 -21.50 -18.36
C ALA A 66 5.06 -22.11 -18.43
N ALA A 67 6.01 -21.41 -19.04
CA ALA A 67 7.41 -21.85 -19.14
C ALA A 67 8.11 -21.94 -17.76
N LEU A 68 7.69 -21.11 -16.80
CA LEU A 68 8.22 -21.15 -15.44
C LEU A 68 7.63 -22.28 -14.60
N LEU A 69 6.53 -22.89 -15.00
CA LEU A 69 5.93 -24.02 -14.29
C LEU A 69 6.45 -25.33 -14.91
N PRO A 70 6.68 -26.37 -14.10
CA PRO A 70 7.06 -27.66 -14.66
C PRO A 70 5.86 -28.25 -15.44
N PRO A 71 6.11 -29.14 -16.41
CA PRO A 71 5.06 -29.70 -17.24
C PRO A 71 4.01 -30.41 -16.37
N ALA A 72 2.73 -30.26 -16.74
CA ALA A 72 1.59 -30.78 -15.99
C ALA A 72 1.68 -32.31 -15.71
N ALA A 73 2.41 -33.06 -16.54
CA ALA A 73 2.64 -34.50 -16.33
C ALA A 73 3.54 -34.84 -15.13
N ALA A 74 4.36 -33.89 -14.64
CA ALA A 74 5.27 -34.08 -13.52
C ALA A 74 4.69 -33.62 -12.17
N GLN A 75 3.48 -33.07 -12.16
CA GLN A 75 2.81 -32.57 -10.97
C GLN A 75 1.41 -33.16 -10.87
N GLY A 76 1.07 -33.73 -9.71
CA GLY A 76 -0.35 -33.88 -9.35
C GLY A 76 -1.08 -32.52 -9.39
N PRO A 77 -2.41 -32.48 -9.23
CA PRO A 77 -3.15 -31.23 -9.29
C PRO A 77 -2.67 -30.23 -8.22
N LEU A 78 -1.87 -29.22 -8.62
CA LEU A 78 -1.55 -28.10 -7.74
C LEU A 78 -2.76 -27.18 -7.61
N ALA A 79 -3.00 -26.66 -6.41
CA ALA A 79 -3.95 -25.58 -6.24
C ALA A 79 -3.48 -24.35 -7.05
N PRO A 80 -4.40 -23.58 -7.67
CA PRO A 80 -4.04 -22.41 -8.48
C PRO A 80 -3.15 -21.38 -7.75
N LYS A 81 -3.34 -21.21 -6.43
CA LYS A 81 -2.54 -20.32 -5.58
C LYS A 81 -1.07 -20.77 -5.49
N ASP A 82 -0.82 -22.07 -5.41
CA ASP A 82 0.52 -22.64 -5.29
C ASP A 82 1.29 -22.50 -6.60
N GLY A 83 0.61 -22.68 -7.74
CA GLY A 83 1.17 -22.44 -9.07
C GLY A 83 1.57 -20.97 -9.27
N ALA A 84 0.71 -20.02 -8.92
CA ALA A 84 1.02 -18.60 -9.02
C ALA A 84 2.23 -18.19 -8.16
N ARG A 85 2.29 -18.69 -6.92
CA ARG A 85 3.44 -18.44 -6.03
C ARG A 85 4.72 -19.08 -6.56
N LEU A 86 4.66 -20.32 -7.05
CA LEU A 86 5.82 -21.01 -7.61
C LEU A 86 6.38 -20.30 -8.85
N ALA A 87 5.51 -19.85 -9.77
CA ALA A 87 5.93 -19.06 -10.93
C ALA A 87 6.61 -17.76 -10.49
N SER A 88 6.05 -17.06 -9.50
CA SER A 88 6.62 -15.83 -8.95
C SER A 88 8.00 -16.05 -8.32
N LEU A 89 8.18 -17.12 -7.54
CA LEU A 89 9.47 -17.51 -6.97
C LEU A 89 10.52 -17.77 -8.06
N ARG A 90 10.17 -18.58 -9.08
CA ARG A 90 11.09 -18.92 -10.17
C ARG A 90 11.45 -17.71 -11.02
N ALA A 91 10.49 -16.82 -11.27
CA ALA A 91 10.73 -15.56 -11.98
C ALA A 91 11.70 -14.65 -11.21
N LEU A 92 11.53 -14.49 -9.89
CA LEU A 92 12.45 -13.71 -9.06
C LEU A 92 13.85 -14.30 -9.03
N LEU A 93 13.97 -15.63 -8.94
CA LEU A 93 15.27 -16.30 -9.00
C LEU A 93 15.96 -16.11 -10.35
N ALA A 94 15.21 -16.20 -11.46
CA ALA A 94 15.74 -15.93 -12.80
C ALA A 94 16.20 -14.47 -12.92
N LEU A 95 15.36 -13.52 -12.49
CA LEU A 95 15.68 -12.09 -12.49
C LEU A 95 16.93 -11.80 -11.66
N ARG A 96 17.02 -12.32 -10.43
CA ARG A 96 18.20 -12.13 -9.57
C ARG A 96 19.48 -12.64 -10.24
N ARG A 97 19.47 -13.87 -10.78
CA ARG A 97 20.65 -14.44 -11.46
C ARG A 97 21.09 -13.59 -12.64
N HIS A 98 20.14 -13.08 -13.42
CA HIS A 98 20.43 -12.19 -14.53
C HIS A 98 21.05 -10.87 -14.07
N LEU A 99 20.51 -10.27 -13.00
CA LEU A 99 21.00 -9.02 -12.42
C LEU A 99 22.37 -9.14 -11.74
N GLU A 100 22.66 -10.25 -11.06
CA GLU A 100 23.96 -10.56 -10.43
C GLU A 100 25.02 -11.00 -11.46
N GLY A 101 24.61 -11.52 -12.61
CA GLY A 101 25.48 -11.92 -13.71
C GLY A 101 25.87 -10.75 -14.64
N GLU A 102 26.47 -11.08 -15.79
CA GLU A 102 26.87 -10.09 -16.81
C GLU A 102 25.67 -9.34 -17.42
N GLY A 103 24.46 -9.91 -17.35
CA GLY A 103 23.23 -9.31 -17.88
C GLY A 103 22.76 -8.05 -17.15
N GLY A 104 23.10 -7.89 -15.86
CA GLY A 104 22.75 -6.69 -15.10
C GLY A 104 23.48 -5.42 -15.56
N GLY A 105 24.56 -5.55 -16.35
CA GLY A 105 25.35 -4.45 -16.89
C GLY A 105 25.90 -3.49 -15.82
N GLY A 106 26.07 -3.97 -14.58
CA GLY A 106 26.46 -3.15 -13.42
C GLY A 106 25.45 -2.06 -13.05
N ARG A 107 24.21 -2.11 -13.55
CA ARG A 107 23.17 -1.08 -13.32
C ARG A 107 22.44 -1.26 -11.99
N TRP A 108 22.53 -2.45 -11.40
CA TRP A 108 21.75 -2.86 -10.24
C TRP A 108 22.67 -3.45 -9.17
N GLU A 109 22.35 -3.16 -7.91
CA GLU A 109 22.87 -3.87 -6.76
C GLU A 109 21.72 -4.63 -6.11
N VAL A 110 21.87 -5.95 -5.94
CA VAL A 110 20.90 -6.77 -5.20
C VAL A 110 21.15 -6.59 -3.71
N LEU A 111 20.14 -6.13 -2.99
CA LEU A 111 20.22 -5.90 -1.54
C LEU A 111 19.74 -7.11 -0.75
N GLU A 112 18.53 -7.59 -1.06
CA GLU A 112 17.85 -8.64 -0.29
C GLU A 112 16.82 -9.36 -1.16
N MET A 113 16.54 -10.62 -0.85
CA MET A 113 15.43 -11.37 -1.44
C MET A 113 14.64 -12.06 -0.33
N VAL A 114 13.33 -11.82 -0.28
CA VAL A 114 12.42 -12.32 0.75
C VAL A 114 11.47 -13.33 0.11
N LEU A 115 11.70 -14.64 0.36
CA LEU A 115 10.96 -15.72 -0.32
C LEU A 115 9.86 -16.35 0.53
N ASP A 116 9.93 -16.20 1.85
CA ASP A 116 9.01 -16.77 2.83
C ASP A 116 7.72 -15.95 3.01
N ALA A 117 7.68 -14.72 2.49
CA ALA A 117 6.48 -13.89 2.45
C ALA A 117 5.35 -14.49 1.58
N LYS A 118 4.10 -14.07 1.85
CA LYS A 118 2.92 -14.42 1.02
C LYS A 118 3.17 -14.09 -0.45
N THR A 119 3.71 -12.90 -0.69
CA THR A 119 4.22 -12.46 -1.99
C THR A 119 5.73 -12.34 -1.86
N PRO A 120 6.50 -13.21 -2.52
CA PRO A 120 7.95 -13.10 -2.56
C PRO A 120 8.41 -11.78 -3.19
N THR A 121 9.48 -11.18 -2.66
CA THR A 121 9.99 -9.88 -3.14
C THR A 121 11.51 -9.85 -3.26
N LEU A 122 12.02 -8.94 -4.09
CA LEU A 122 13.42 -8.69 -4.35
C LEU A 122 13.71 -7.19 -4.18
N HIS A 123 14.60 -6.85 -3.26
CA HIS A 123 15.04 -5.48 -3.01
C HIS A 123 16.32 -5.19 -3.77
N LEU A 124 16.30 -4.13 -4.57
CA LEU A 124 17.42 -3.70 -5.41
C LEU A 124 17.74 -2.23 -5.17
N ARG A 125 18.98 -1.81 -5.48
CA ARG A 125 19.35 -0.41 -5.64
C ARG A 125 19.74 -0.13 -7.09
N PHE A 126 19.18 0.93 -7.67
CA PHE A 126 19.51 1.36 -9.02
C PHE A 126 20.74 2.28 -9.01
N LEU A 127 21.81 1.87 -9.70
CA LEU A 127 23.14 2.51 -9.62
C LEU A 127 23.36 3.62 -10.66
N ARG A 128 22.55 3.67 -11.73
CA ARG A 128 22.83 4.51 -12.92
C ARG A 128 22.38 5.98 -12.81
N ALA A 129 21.89 6.42 -11.66
CA ALA A 129 21.51 7.81 -11.43
C ALA A 129 22.19 8.36 -10.16
N PRO A 130 23.25 9.19 -10.31
CA PRO A 130 23.93 9.81 -9.17
C PRO A 130 22.95 10.60 -8.29
N GLY A 131 23.00 10.37 -6.98
CA GLY A 131 22.18 11.07 -5.99
C GLY A 131 20.81 10.46 -5.69
N LEU A 132 20.43 9.36 -6.36
CA LEU A 132 19.08 8.82 -6.22
C LEU A 132 18.93 7.60 -5.32
N GLY A 133 19.90 6.69 -5.23
CA GLY A 133 19.93 5.62 -4.21
C GLY A 133 18.58 4.92 -3.93
N GLU A 134 17.64 4.92 -4.89
CA GLU A 134 16.26 4.53 -4.64
C GLU A 134 16.28 3.01 -4.50
N VAL A 135 15.85 2.54 -3.33
CA VAL A 135 15.58 1.13 -3.11
C VAL A 135 14.29 0.81 -3.86
N VAL A 136 14.36 -0.23 -4.69
CA VAL A 136 13.25 -0.72 -5.50
C VAL A 136 12.85 -2.09 -4.96
N GLU A 137 11.59 -2.24 -4.58
CA GLU A 137 11.01 -3.54 -4.21
C GLU A 137 10.30 -4.12 -5.43
N ILE A 138 10.77 -5.27 -5.90
CA ILE A 138 10.19 -5.98 -7.05
C ILE A 138 9.41 -7.19 -6.54
N SER A 139 8.19 -7.35 -7.05
CA SER A 139 7.37 -8.53 -6.83
C SER A 139 6.75 -9.02 -8.14
N PHE A 140 6.39 -10.30 -8.20
CA PHE A 140 5.55 -10.84 -9.27
C PHE A 140 4.19 -11.19 -8.67
N ASP A 141 3.11 -10.61 -9.22
CA ASP A 141 1.75 -10.91 -8.80
C ASP A 141 0.81 -10.87 -10.00
N GLN A 142 0.25 -12.03 -10.33
CA GLN A 142 -0.63 -12.20 -11.49
C GLN A 142 -2.09 -11.82 -11.19
N GLY A 143 -2.43 -11.67 -9.91
CA GLY A 143 -3.72 -11.13 -9.46
C GLY A 143 -3.81 -9.61 -9.55
N LEU A 144 -2.66 -8.94 -9.76
CA LEU A 144 -2.52 -7.48 -9.89
C LEU A 144 -3.15 -6.73 -8.70
N ALA A 145 -3.17 -7.35 -7.51
CA ALA A 145 -3.86 -6.77 -6.36
C ALA A 145 -3.18 -5.45 -5.94
N ALA A 146 -1.85 -5.40 -5.93
CA ALA A 146 -1.12 -4.18 -5.62
C ALA A 146 -1.35 -3.06 -6.65
N VAL A 147 -1.46 -3.40 -7.94
CA VAL A 147 -1.81 -2.45 -9.01
C VAL A 147 -3.20 -1.87 -8.76
N ARG A 148 -4.21 -2.73 -8.58
CA ARG A 148 -5.61 -2.32 -8.34
C ARG A 148 -5.75 -1.45 -7.08
N LYS A 149 -5.03 -1.78 -6.00
CA LYS A 149 -5.01 -0.99 -4.76
C LYS A 149 -4.39 0.39 -4.97
N SER A 150 -3.28 0.45 -5.68
CA SER A 150 -2.55 1.69 -5.98
C SER A 150 -3.36 2.58 -6.93
N GLU A 151 -3.99 1.97 -7.95
CA GLU A 151 -4.88 2.61 -8.91
C GLU A 151 -6.10 3.24 -8.23
N LEU A 152 -6.74 2.51 -7.31
CA LEU A 152 -7.89 3.00 -6.54
C LEU A 152 -7.54 4.26 -5.74
N LEU A 153 -6.40 4.24 -5.04
CA LEU A 153 -5.95 5.39 -4.26
C LEU A 153 -5.43 6.53 -5.14
N ALA A 154 -4.84 6.23 -6.30
CA ALA A 154 -4.41 7.26 -7.25
C ALA A 154 -5.63 7.98 -7.86
N ARG A 155 -6.71 7.26 -8.17
CA ARG A 155 -7.99 7.86 -8.58
C ARG A 155 -8.59 8.72 -7.47
N CYS A 156 -8.57 8.24 -6.22
CA CYS A 156 -8.96 9.04 -5.07
C CYS A 156 -8.16 10.36 -4.99
N ALA A 157 -6.84 10.29 -5.14
CA ALA A 157 -5.95 11.46 -5.11
C ALA A 157 -6.20 12.44 -6.27
N GLY A 158 -6.63 11.93 -7.43
CA GLY A 158 -6.99 12.73 -8.60
C GLY A 158 -8.34 13.42 -8.49
N GLN A 159 -9.29 12.85 -7.72
CA GLN A 159 -10.58 13.47 -7.44
C GLN A 159 -10.45 14.58 -6.39
N ASP A 160 -9.74 14.31 -5.29
CA ASP A 160 -9.43 15.28 -4.25
C ASP A 160 -8.06 14.93 -3.65
N PRO A 161 -7.11 15.88 -3.58
CA PRO A 161 -5.78 15.61 -3.00
C PRO A 161 -5.79 15.53 -1.46
N ARG A 162 -6.81 16.09 -0.79
CA ARG A 162 -6.86 16.22 0.68
C ARG A 162 -6.89 14.87 1.42
N PRO A 163 -7.65 13.83 1.00
CA PRO A 163 -7.59 12.50 1.61
C PRO A 163 -6.18 11.91 1.67
N MET A 164 -5.37 12.07 0.61
CA MET A 164 -4.00 11.54 0.58
C MET A 164 -3.01 12.37 1.40
N GLN A 165 -3.20 13.68 1.45
CA GLN A 165 -2.47 14.54 2.39
C GLN A 165 -2.77 14.15 3.84
N LEU A 166 -4.05 13.95 4.17
CA LEU A 166 -4.50 13.52 5.48
C LEU A 166 -3.99 12.11 5.83
N ALA A 167 -4.00 11.19 4.87
CA ALA A 167 -3.42 9.86 5.02
C ALA A 167 -1.91 9.93 5.34
N ARG A 168 -1.17 10.83 4.68
CA ARG A 168 0.26 11.04 4.93
C ARG A 168 0.52 11.53 6.36
N LEU A 169 -0.29 12.47 6.86
CA LEU A 169 -0.22 12.93 8.25
C LEU A 169 -0.56 11.80 9.24
N LEU A 170 -1.63 11.06 8.98
CA LEU A 170 -2.03 9.91 9.80
C LEU A 170 -0.90 8.86 9.87
N ARG A 171 -0.28 8.54 8.73
CA ARG A 171 0.86 7.61 8.67
C ARG A 171 2.07 8.14 9.44
N LEU A 172 2.42 9.42 9.24
CA LEU A 172 3.55 10.04 9.94
C LEU A 172 3.38 9.95 11.46
N TRP A 173 2.18 10.28 11.95
CA TRP A 173 1.79 10.12 13.34
C TRP A 173 1.90 8.66 13.78
N ALA A 174 1.27 7.73 13.05
CA ALA A 174 1.24 6.33 13.43
C ALA A 174 2.65 5.71 13.48
N ARG A 175 3.53 6.06 12.53
CA ARG A 175 4.94 5.67 12.51
C ARG A 175 5.69 6.20 13.73
N GLY A 176 5.55 7.50 14.03
CA GLY A 176 6.18 8.12 15.21
C GLY A 176 5.71 7.51 16.54
N ARG A 177 4.50 6.95 16.56
CA ARG A 177 3.89 6.27 17.72
C ARG A 177 4.11 4.76 17.74
N GLY A 178 4.78 4.23 16.72
CA GLY A 178 5.06 2.80 16.58
C GLY A 178 3.80 1.95 16.50
N ILE A 179 2.76 2.45 15.82
CA ILE A 179 1.45 1.82 15.61
C ILE A 179 1.07 1.76 14.12
N GLU A 180 2.07 1.71 13.24
CA GLU A 180 1.94 1.41 11.80
C GLU A 180 2.80 0.18 11.48
N GLY A 181 2.33 -0.65 10.54
CA GLY A 181 3.10 -1.72 9.92
C GLY A 181 2.70 -3.13 10.37
N GLN A 182 2.44 -4.00 9.39
CA GLN A 182 1.94 -5.36 9.60
C GLN A 182 2.94 -6.22 10.39
N ARG A 183 4.25 -6.08 10.14
CA ARG A 183 5.31 -6.75 10.91
C ARG A 183 5.26 -6.44 12.41
N ARG A 184 4.69 -5.29 12.80
CA ARG A 184 4.50 -4.88 14.20
C ARG A 184 3.11 -5.23 14.75
N GLY A 185 2.27 -5.84 13.92
CA GLY A 185 0.87 -6.19 14.21
C GLY A 185 -0.09 -5.00 14.16
N TYR A 186 0.24 -3.97 13.39
CA TYR A 186 -0.59 -2.77 13.22
C TYR A 186 -0.97 -2.55 11.76
N PRO A 187 -1.98 -1.69 11.46
CA PRO A 187 -2.43 -1.46 10.10
C PRO A 187 -1.26 -1.04 9.19
N SER A 188 -1.24 -1.56 7.96
CA SER A 188 -0.28 -1.14 6.94
C SER A 188 -0.49 0.32 6.55
N GLY A 189 0.48 0.90 5.84
CA GLY A 189 0.32 2.24 5.26
C GLY A 189 -0.91 2.32 4.35
N TYR A 190 -1.19 1.27 3.58
CA TYR A 190 -2.41 1.16 2.76
C TYR A 190 -3.68 1.19 3.62
N ALA A 191 -3.74 0.42 4.71
CA ALA A 191 -4.88 0.41 5.61
C ALA A 191 -5.08 1.78 6.29
N MET A 192 -4.00 2.48 6.67
CA MET A 192 -4.08 3.85 7.18
C MET A 192 -4.62 4.82 6.12
N CYS A 193 -4.24 4.66 4.85
CA CYS A 193 -4.82 5.44 3.75
C CYS A 193 -6.33 5.22 3.63
N LEU A 194 -6.81 3.97 3.69
CA LEU A 194 -8.24 3.67 3.65
C LEU A 194 -9.00 4.31 4.82
N MET A 195 -8.42 4.34 6.02
CA MET A 195 -9.02 5.02 7.17
C MET A 195 -9.22 6.53 6.92
N ALA A 196 -8.22 7.20 6.33
CA ALA A 196 -8.32 8.62 6.00
C ALA A 196 -9.35 8.88 4.89
N VAL A 197 -9.36 8.05 3.84
CA VAL A 197 -10.34 8.13 2.74
C VAL A 197 -11.75 7.93 3.26
N PHE A 198 -11.98 6.91 4.08
CA PHE A 198 -13.29 6.63 4.65
C PHE A 198 -13.82 7.76 5.53
N TYR A 199 -12.93 8.39 6.32
CA TYR A 199 -13.27 9.60 7.06
C TYR A 199 -13.76 10.71 6.12
N CYS A 200 -13.00 11.02 5.06
CA CYS A 200 -13.38 12.04 4.07
C CYS A 200 -14.73 11.71 3.39
N GLN A 201 -14.99 10.44 3.09
CA GLN A 201 -16.29 9.99 2.56
C GLN A 201 -17.43 10.23 3.56
N CYS A 202 -17.23 9.89 4.84
CA CYS A 202 -18.22 10.14 5.89
C CYS A 202 -18.47 11.63 6.15
N ARG A 203 -17.55 12.50 5.77
CA ARG A 203 -17.71 13.96 5.80
C ARG A 203 -18.29 14.54 4.50
N GLY A 204 -18.71 13.70 3.55
CA GLY A 204 -19.29 14.13 2.28
C GLY A 204 -18.29 14.77 1.31
N MET A 205 -16.99 14.65 1.56
CA MET A 205 -15.96 15.23 0.70
C MET A 205 -15.79 14.45 -0.61
N MET A 206 -16.14 13.16 -0.60
CA MET A 206 -16.05 12.31 -1.78
C MET A 206 -17.02 11.13 -1.72
N GLY A 207 -17.33 10.57 -2.89
CA GLY A 207 -18.22 9.41 -3.03
C GLY A 207 -17.55 8.06 -2.78
N SER A 208 -18.31 7.00 -3.00
CA SER A 208 -17.81 5.61 -2.94
C SER A 208 -16.73 5.32 -3.98
N LEU A 209 -15.80 4.42 -3.65
CA LEU A 209 -14.68 4.04 -4.49
C LEU A 209 -14.79 2.57 -4.91
N ARG A 210 -14.94 2.32 -6.22
CA ARG A 210 -14.99 0.97 -6.78
C ARG A 210 -13.62 0.59 -7.34
N PRO A 211 -13.03 -0.56 -6.94
CA PRO A 211 -11.81 -1.05 -7.58
C PRO A 211 -12.07 -1.32 -9.06
N ARG A 212 -11.06 -1.14 -9.91
CA ARG A 212 -11.09 -1.72 -11.26
C ARG A 212 -10.97 -3.24 -11.17
N SER A 213 -11.42 -3.95 -12.20
CA SER A 213 -11.15 -5.38 -12.37
C SER A 213 -9.66 -5.62 -12.64
N ARG A 214 -9.25 -6.89 -12.66
CA ARG A 214 -7.89 -7.27 -13.06
C ARG A 214 -7.66 -6.92 -14.54
N GLU A 215 -8.65 -7.19 -15.37
CA GLU A 215 -8.60 -7.02 -16.82
C GLU A 215 -8.43 -5.54 -17.18
N GLU A 216 -9.10 -4.64 -16.46
CA GLU A 216 -9.02 -3.19 -16.69
C GLU A 216 -7.65 -2.57 -16.33
N VAL A 217 -6.80 -3.28 -15.58
CA VAL A 217 -5.45 -2.80 -15.19
C VAL A 217 -4.31 -3.63 -15.76
N SER A 218 -4.60 -4.78 -16.36
CA SER A 218 -3.59 -5.67 -16.94
C SER A 218 -2.94 -5.04 -18.18
N ALA A 219 -1.63 -5.20 -18.31
CA ALA A 219 -0.89 -4.78 -19.50
C ALA A 219 -1.02 -5.76 -20.67
N PHE A 220 -1.56 -6.97 -20.41
CA PHE A 220 -1.79 -8.01 -21.41
C PHE A 220 -3.27 -8.20 -21.76
N ALA A 221 -4.18 -7.50 -21.09
CA ALA A 221 -5.59 -7.54 -21.45
C ALA A 221 -5.84 -6.74 -22.75
N PRO A 222 -6.74 -7.23 -23.63
CA PRO A 222 -7.18 -6.43 -24.77
C PRO A 222 -7.87 -5.16 -24.26
N PRO A 223 -7.62 -4.00 -24.87
CA PRO A 223 -8.30 -2.77 -24.47
C PRO A 223 -9.82 -2.93 -24.63
N PRO A 224 -10.62 -2.49 -23.65
CA PRO A 224 -12.06 -2.74 -23.63
C PRO A 224 -12.79 -2.19 -24.86
N ASP A 225 -12.27 -1.15 -25.52
CA ASP A 225 -12.92 -0.46 -26.65
C ASP A 225 -11.97 -0.20 -27.85
N GLY A 226 -10.89 -0.97 -28.03
CA GLY A 226 -9.88 -0.70 -29.08
C GLY A 226 -9.01 0.55 -28.83
N THR A 227 -9.41 1.42 -27.91
CA THR A 227 -8.58 2.49 -27.33
C THR A 227 -7.60 1.87 -26.34
N SER A 228 -6.30 1.88 -26.67
CA SER A 228 -5.18 1.35 -25.87
C SER A 228 -4.99 2.10 -24.53
N GLY A 229 -5.97 1.99 -23.63
CA GLY A 229 -6.00 2.65 -22.33
C GLY A 229 -5.50 1.74 -21.23
N THR A 230 -4.32 1.13 -21.38
CA THR A 230 -3.65 0.52 -20.22
C THR A 230 -3.50 1.59 -19.14
N TRP A 231 -3.89 1.30 -17.90
CA TRP A 231 -3.68 2.24 -16.81
C TRP A 231 -2.17 2.49 -16.67
N ARG A 232 -1.75 3.71 -16.99
CA ARG A 232 -0.36 4.16 -16.85
C ARG A 232 -0.31 5.22 -15.76
N PRO A 233 0.12 4.85 -14.54
CA PRO A 233 0.26 5.84 -13.49
C PRO A 233 1.36 6.81 -13.89
N ARG A 234 1.05 8.10 -13.89
CA ARG A 234 2.09 9.12 -13.82
C ARG A 234 2.50 9.23 -12.35
N ARG A 235 3.82 9.18 -12.07
CA ARG A 235 4.32 9.49 -10.72
C ARG A 235 3.77 10.85 -10.35
N ALA A 236 2.95 10.87 -9.31
CA ALA A 236 2.33 12.09 -8.90
C ALA A 236 3.42 12.98 -8.30
N ALA A 237 3.54 14.22 -8.78
CA ALA A 237 4.50 15.18 -8.20
C ALA A 237 4.36 15.16 -6.67
N ALA A 238 5.51 15.21 -5.98
CA ALA A 238 5.53 15.19 -4.52
C ALA A 238 4.57 16.27 -4.00
N LEU A 239 3.84 15.96 -2.93
CA LEU A 239 3.09 16.99 -2.22
C LEU A 239 4.11 17.95 -1.59
N GLU A 240 4.37 19.05 -2.31
CA GLU A 240 5.32 20.09 -1.90
C GLU A 240 4.77 20.93 -0.74
N VAL A 241 3.44 21.08 -0.64
CA VAL A 241 2.79 21.86 0.42
C VAL A 241 1.50 21.18 0.89
N LEU A 242 1.36 21.01 2.21
CA LEU A 242 0.07 20.64 2.81
C LEU A 242 -0.88 21.83 2.67
N SER A 243 -2.08 21.63 2.12
CA SER A 243 -3.08 22.71 2.09
C SER A 243 -3.53 23.03 3.50
N ALA A 244 -3.75 24.31 3.83
CA ALA A 244 -4.28 24.75 5.12
C ALA A 244 -5.53 23.95 5.52
N ASP A 245 -6.43 23.72 4.57
CA ASP A 245 -7.66 22.94 4.75
C ASP A 245 -7.43 21.52 5.30
N VAL A 246 -6.28 20.91 5.05
CA VAL A 246 -5.99 19.54 5.55
C VAL A 246 -5.60 19.57 7.02
N ALA A 247 -4.98 20.65 7.48
CA ALA A 247 -4.66 20.81 8.89
C ALA A 247 -5.94 20.87 9.73
N ASP A 248 -7.00 21.48 9.21
CA ASP A 248 -8.33 21.55 9.84
C ASP A 248 -9.05 20.19 9.86
N LEU A 249 -8.77 19.31 8.89
CA LEU A 249 -9.37 17.97 8.83
C LEU A 249 -8.78 17.00 9.85
N LEU A 250 -7.53 17.22 10.27
CA LEU A 250 -6.79 16.29 11.11
C LEU A 250 -7.40 16.12 12.53
N PRO A 251 -7.77 17.19 13.26
CA PRO A 251 -8.52 17.05 14.52
C PRO A 251 -9.83 16.28 14.33
N GLY A 252 -10.57 16.58 13.25
CA GLY A 252 -11.82 15.90 12.92
C GLY A 252 -11.65 14.41 12.67
N LEU A 253 -10.53 13.98 12.06
CA LEU A 253 -10.20 12.57 11.86
C LEU A 253 -9.96 11.85 13.20
N PHE A 254 -9.16 12.45 14.09
CA PHE A 254 -8.91 11.85 15.40
C PHE A 254 -10.18 11.80 16.27
N ALA A 255 -11.00 12.85 16.22
CA ALA A 255 -12.28 12.90 16.89
C ALA A 255 -13.23 11.82 16.35
N PHE A 256 -13.31 11.65 15.02
CA PHE A 256 -14.14 10.65 14.38
C PHE A 256 -13.81 9.23 14.86
N TYR A 257 -12.55 8.82 14.79
CA TYR A 257 -12.14 7.49 15.24
C TYR A 257 -12.13 7.32 16.76
N THR A 258 -12.26 8.41 17.52
CA THR A 258 -12.33 8.35 18.98
C THR A 258 -13.76 8.24 19.50
N HIS A 259 -14.67 9.03 18.93
CA HIS A 259 -16.00 9.29 19.49
C HIS A 259 -17.15 8.85 18.58
N GLU A 260 -16.97 8.85 17.26
CA GLU A 260 -18.06 8.61 16.31
C GLU A 260 -18.05 7.20 15.75
N PHE A 261 -16.89 6.71 15.28
CA PHE A 261 -16.74 5.39 14.71
C PHE A 261 -16.83 4.31 15.80
N ASP A 262 -17.76 3.37 15.65
CA ASP A 262 -17.91 2.23 16.54
C ASP A 262 -17.02 1.08 16.06
N TRP A 263 -15.86 0.96 16.70
CA TRP A 263 -14.85 -0.07 16.40
C TRP A 263 -15.40 -1.50 16.52
N GLN A 264 -16.47 -1.71 17.28
CA GLN A 264 -17.04 -3.04 17.50
C GLN A 264 -18.06 -3.41 16.43
N ARG A 265 -18.86 -2.42 16.00
CA ARG A 265 -20.02 -2.65 15.13
C ARG A 265 -19.79 -2.21 13.70
N GLU A 266 -18.82 -1.36 13.42
CA GLU A 266 -18.57 -0.80 12.09
C GLU A 266 -17.29 -1.35 11.47
N ALA A 267 -17.18 -1.16 10.15
CA ALA A 267 -15.99 -1.42 9.39
C ALA A 267 -15.66 -0.20 8.52
N VAL A 268 -14.36 0.05 8.33
CA VAL A 268 -13.88 0.99 7.33
C VAL A 268 -14.14 0.37 5.96
N ASP A 269 -15.07 0.95 5.20
CA ASP A 269 -15.50 0.46 3.89
C ASP A 269 -15.60 1.61 2.88
N VAL A 270 -14.53 1.75 2.10
CA VAL A 270 -14.43 2.79 1.08
C VAL A 270 -15.28 2.52 -0.16
N VAL A 271 -15.73 1.28 -0.35
CA VAL A 271 -16.58 0.85 -1.46
C VAL A 271 -18.01 1.30 -1.24
N ARG A 272 -18.48 1.28 -0.01
CA ARG A 272 -19.78 1.86 0.37
C ARG A 272 -19.68 3.36 0.63
N GLY A 273 -18.53 3.83 1.12
CA GLY A 273 -18.26 5.25 1.37
C GLY A 273 -19.16 5.85 2.45
N ARG A 274 -19.73 5.01 3.31
CA ARG A 274 -20.60 5.43 4.42
C ARG A 274 -20.49 4.44 5.56
N ARG A 275 -20.85 4.92 6.76
CA ARG A 275 -20.97 4.12 7.97
C ARG A 275 -21.96 2.98 7.76
N THR A 276 -21.48 1.75 7.91
CA THR A 276 -22.32 0.54 7.85
C THR A 276 -21.89 -0.46 8.92
N PRO A 277 -22.82 -1.29 9.41
CA PRO A 277 -22.46 -2.42 10.24
C PRO A 277 -21.40 -3.30 9.55
N ARG A 278 -20.48 -3.84 10.35
CA ARG A 278 -19.55 -4.87 9.90
C ARG A 278 -20.36 -6.06 9.38
N ARG A 279 -19.91 -6.66 8.28
CA ARG A 279 -20.48 -7.93 7.81
C ARG A 279 -20.25 -8.99 8.90
N ASP A 280 -21.31 -9.69 9.30
CA ASP A 280 -21.17 -10.81 10.24
C ASP A 280 -20.14 -11.80 9.69
N SER A 281 -19.18 -12.18 10.52
CA SER A 281 -18.12 -13.15 10.19
C SER A 281 -18.64 -14.58 10.05
N SER A 282 -19.95 -14.77 9.85
CA SER A 282 -20.61 -16.05 9.62
C SER A 282 -20.46 -16.59 8.19
N SER A 283 -19.83 -15.82 7.28
CA SER A 283 -19.45 -16.30 5.95
C SER A 283 -17.99 -16.82 5.95
N PRO A 284 -17.75 -18.08 5.56
CA PRO A 284 -16.43 -18.70 5.65
C PRO A 284 -15.53 -18.21 4.52
N CYS A 285 -14.71 -17.19 4.80
CA CYS A 285 -13.55 -16.86 3.98
C CYS A 285 -12.32 -16.56 4.85
N LEU A 286 -12.20 -17.26 5.99
CA LEU A 286 -10.94 -17.38 6.72
C LEU A 286 -10.15 -18.57 6.17
N ASP A 287 -9.73 -18.46 4.91
CA ASP A 287 -8.60 -19.26 4.40
C ASP A 287 -7.31 -18.49 4.75
N VAL A 288 -7.14 -18.20 6.05
CA VAL A 288 -5.89 -17.68 6.61
C VAL A 288 -5.00 -18.90 6.72
N GLY A 289 -4.07 -19.04 5.78
CA GLY A 289 -3.05 -20.09 5.70
C GLY A 289 -2.08 -20.11 6.89
N LEU A 290 -2.61 -20.30 8.09
CA LEU A 290 -1.90 -20.83 9.23
C LEU A 290 -2.09 -22.34 9.16
N ASN A 291 -1.01 -23.07 8.91
CA ASN A 291 -0.92 -24.51 9.12
C ASN A 291 -1.12 -24.85 10.61
N ALA A 292 -2.32 -24.63 11.14
CA ALA A 292 -2.75 -25.13 12.44
C ALA A 292 -3.67 -26.34 12.17
N PRO A 293 -3.38 -27.51 12.74
CA PRO A 293 -4.21 -28.69 12.51
C PRO A 293 -5.66 -28.45 12.95
N PRO A 294 -6.65 -29.06 12.25
CA PRO A 294 -8.08 -28.77 12.41
C PRO A 294 -8.69 -29.19 13.76
N SER A 295 -7.90 -29.72 14.69
CA SER A 295 -8.38 -30.20 15.99
C SER A 295 -8.27 -29.18 17.14
N SER A 296 -7.72 -27.99 16.92
CA SER A 296 -7.54 -26.99 18.01
C SER A 296 -8.62 -25.91 18.08
N TRP A 297 -9.50 -25.80 17.09
CA TRP A 297 -10.62 -24.85 17.10
C TRP A 297 -11.87 -25.53 17.68
N SER A 298 -11.65 -26.19 18.82
CA SER A 298 -12.71 -26.67 19.68
C SER A 298 -13.30 -25.46 20.41
N SER A 299 -14.53 -25.11 20.02
CA SER A 299 -15.51 -24.47 20.91
C SER A 299 -15.01 -23.28 21.74
N SER A 300 -14.43 -22.25 21.11
CA SER A 300 -14.25 -20.94 21.75
C SER A 300 -15.08 -19.88 21.00
N PRO A 301 -15.87 -19.07 21.72
CA PRO A 301 -16.96 -18.34 21.12
C PRO A 301 -16.46 -17.13 20.31
N ALA A 302 -17.30 -16.67 19.38
CA ALA A 302 -17.17 -15.47 18.57
C ALA A 302 -16.91 -14.08 19.27
N PRO A 303 -17.02 -13.86 20.60
CA PRO A 303 -16.93 -12.52 21.20
C PRO A 303 -15.62 -11.76 21.00
N LEU A 304 -14.50 -12.43 20.73
CA LEU A 304 -13.20 -11.75 20.66
C LEU A 304 -12.99 -10.98 19.35
N LEU A 305 -13.64 -11.37 18.24
CA LEU A 305 -13.51 -10.69 16.95
C LEU A 305 -14.19 -9.30 16.93
N HIS A 306 -15.14 -9.07 17.83
CA HIS A 306 -15.95 -7.85 17.91
C HIS A 306 -15.24 -6.70 18.64
N ALA A 307 -13.98 -6.84 19.06
CA ALA A 307 -13.25 -5.77 19.76
C ALA A 307 -12.17 -5.07 18.91
N PHE A 308 -11.96 -5.52 17.67
CA PHE A 308 -10.84 -5.06 16.84
C PHE A 308 -11.29 -4.09 15.76
N LEU A 309 -10.37 -3.23 15.30
CA LEU A 309 -10.57 -2.45 14.09
C LEU A 309 -10.86 -3.40 12.91
N SER A 310 -11.87 -3.08 12.10
CA SER A 310 -12.14 -3.77 10.83
C SER A 310 -11.96 -2.81 9.68
N ILE A 311 -11.16 -3.21 8.70
CA ILE A 311 -10.92 -2.44 7.48
C ILE A 311 -11.10 -3.38 6.30
N GLN A 312 -12.17 -3.19 5.53
CA GLN A 312 -12.47 -4.02 4.38
C GLN A 312 -11.49 -3.71 3.25
N ASP A 313 -10.87 -4.74 2.68
CA ASP A 313 -10.07 -4.58 1.47
C ASP A 313 -11.02 -4.38 0.27
N PRO A 314 -10.93 -3.24 -0.45
CA PRO A 314 -11.80 -2.97 -1.58
C PRO A 314 -11.46 -3.85 -2.79
N VAL A 315 -10.27 -4.45 -2.86
CA VAL A 315 -9.75 -5.21 -4.02
C VAL A 315 -9.86 -6.72 -3.82
N GLU A 316 -9.59 -7.19 -2.60
CA GLU A 316 -9.71 -8.60 -2.19
C GLU A 316 -11.03 -8.81 -1.43
N GLU A 317 -12.06 -9.29 -2.11
CA GLU A 317 -13.39 -9.43 -1.51
C GLU A 317 -13.39 -10.34 -0.27
N GLY A 318 -14.04 -9.87 0.80
CA GLY A 318 -14.14 -10.57 2.08
C GLY A 318 -12.88 -10.45 2.96
N ALA A 319 -11.78 -9.90 2.46
CA ALA A 319 -10.59 -9.70 3.25
C ALA A 319 -10.73 -8.50 4.20
N ASP A 320 -10.41 -8.73 5.48
CA ASP A 320 -10.21 -7.67 6.46
C ASP A 320 -8.72 -7.41 6.63
N LEU A 321 -8.29 -6.19 6.36
CA LEU A 321 -6.89 -5.81 6.40
C LEU A 321 -6.30 -5.81 7.80
N ALA A 322 -7.08 -5.64 8.86
CA ALA A 322 -6.57 -5.59 10.23
C ALA A 322 -6.54 -6.98 10.89
N LEU A 323 -7.46 -7.86 10.51
CA LEU A 323 -7.68 -9.14 11.16
C LEU A 323 -6.47 -10.09 11.23
N PRO A 324 -5.61 -10.24 10.18
CA PRO A 324 -4.54 -11.24 10.19
C PRO A 324 -3.45 -11.01 11.24
N TYR A 325 -3.32 -9.80 11.79
CA TYR A 325 -2.18 -9.44 12.66
C TYR A 325 -2.57 -8.56 13.87
N MET A 326 -3.79 -8.07 13.94
CA MET A 326 -4.28 -7.24 15.05
C MET A 326 -4.73 -8.12 16.22
N SER A 327 -4.14 -7.92 17.39
CA SER A 327 -4.61 -8.51 18.65
C SER A 327 -5.40 -7.49 19.47
N GLY A 328 -6.17 -7.94 20.47
CA GLY A 328 -6.92 -7.05 21.36
C GLY A 328 -6.05 -6.02 22.06
N ARG A 329 -4.88 -6.43 22.56
CA ARG A 329 -3.92 -5.50 23.16
C ARG A 329 -3.47 -4.41 22.18
N ARG A 330 -3.23 -4.76 20.91
CA ARG A 330 -2.83 -3.81 19.86
C ARG A 330 -3.99 -2.90 19.45
N ALA A 331 -5.21 -3.43 19.34
CA ALA A 331 -6.41 -2.64 19.07
C ALA A 331 -6.69 -1.63 20.18
N THR A 332 -6.64 -2.06 21.45
CA THR A 332 -6.75 -1.15 22.60
C THR A 332 -5.68 -0.08 22.58
N ARG A 333 -4.43 -0.45 22.26
CA ARG A 333 -3.34 0.52 22.13
C ARG A 333 -3.60 1.52 21.01
N LEU A 334 -3.99 1.06 19.83
CA LEU A 334 -4.31 1.92 18.69
C LEU A 334 -5.41 2.92 19.06
N ARG A 335 -6.51 2.45 19.66
CA ARG A 335 -7.61 3.31 20.13
C ARG A 335 -7.18 4.31 21.20
N ALA A 336 -6.31 3.90 22.14
CA ALA A 336 -5.76 4.79 23.16
C ALA A 336 -4.87 5.90 22.53
N GLU A 337 -4.16 5.58 21.46
CA GLU A 337 -3.35 6.55 20.73
C GLU A 337 -4.22 7.55 19.97
N PHE A 338 -5.31 7.13 19.30
CA PHE A 338 -6.30 8.03 18.70
C PHE A 338 -6.89 8.99 19.74
N ARG A 339 -7.33 8.48 20.89
CA ARG A 339 -7.82 9.30 22.02
C ARG A 339 -6.79 10.31 22.51
N ARG A 340 -5.52 9.90 22.58
CA ARG A 340 -4.45 10.80 23.01
C ARG A 340 -4.25 11.93 22.01
N ALA A 341 -4.21 11.62 20.72
CA ALA A 341 -4.04 12.61 19.66
C ALA A 341 -5.21 13.62 19.64
N ASP A 342 -6.46 13.14 19.75
CA ASP A 342 -7.65 13.99 19.88
C ASP A 342 -7.53 14.93 21.09
N ARG A 343 -7.13 14.42 22.27
CA ARG A 343 -6.91 15.27 23.45
C ARG A 343 -5.80 16.32 23.25
N CYS A 344 -4.66 15.94 22.67
CA CYS A 344 -3.56 16.88 22.42
C CYS A 344 -4.01 18.05 21.54
N LEU A 345 -4.73 17.75 20.44
CA LEU A 345 -5.21 18.77 19.50
C LEU A 345 -6.29 19.66 20.10
N ARG A 346 -7.15 19.13 20.99
CA ARG A 346 -8.16 19.94 21.69
C ARG A 346 -7.58 20.85 22.78
N MET A 347 -6.52 20.40 23.48
CA MET A 347 -6.00 21.09 24.67
C MET A 347 -4.91 22.11 24.37
N LEU A 348 -4.09 21.90 23.33
CA LEU A 348 -2.88 22.67 23.06
C LEU A 348 -2.99 23.49 21.75
N GLY A 349 -4.17 23.52 21.12
CA GLY A 349 -4.34 24.11 19.80
C GLY A 349 -3.69 23.29 18.67
N PRO A 350 -3.80 23.73 17.41
CA PRO A 350 -3.45 22.92 16.25
C PRO A 350 -1.95 22.58 16.14
N GLU A 351 -1.05 23.56 16.25
CA GLU A 351 0.39 23.36 16.07
C GLU A 351 1.02 22.62 17.26
N GLU A 352 0.88 23.14 18.49
CA GLU A 352 1.45 22.48 19.68
C GLU A 352 0.77 21.13 19.95
N GLY A 353 -0.53 21.03 19.70
CA GLY A 353 -1.28 19.78 19.79
C GLY A 353 -0.80 18.74 18.81
N TRP A 354 -0.47 19.12 17.56
CA TRP A 354 0.11 18.22 16.58
C TRP A 354 1.50 17.75 17.01
N GLU A 355 2.36 18.66 17.46
CA GLU A 355 3.68 18.31 18.01
C GLU A 355 3.57 17.32 19.16
N ALA A 356 2.68 17.58 20.13
CA ALA A 356 2.43 16.67 21.24
C ALA A 356 1.84 15.32 20.79
N ALA A 357 0.95 15.33 19.79
CA ALA A 357 0.33 14.13 19.23
C ALA A 357 1.32 13.25 18.45
N ARG A 358 2.32 13.83 17.78
CA ARG A 358 3.31 13.06 16.98
C ARG A 358 4.57 12.69 17.75
N ARG A 359 4.87 13.34 18.89
CA ARG A 359 6.03 13.02 19.74
C ARG A 359 6.16 11.51 19.97
N PRO A 360 7.33 10.89 19.78
CA PRO A 360 7.55 9.47 20.09
C PRO A 360 7.28 9.14 21.56
N ARG A 361 7.00 7.88 21.91
CA ARG A 361 6.96 7.47 23.32
C ARG A 361 8.37 7.46 23.91
N ALA A 362 8.50 7.81 25.19
CA ALA A 362 9.72 7.57 25.95
C ALA A 362 10.13 6.08 25.80
N GLY A 363 11.38 5.83 25.43
CA GLY A 363 11.90 4.50 25.12
C GLY A 363 11.77 4.04 23.65
N GLN A 364 11.20 4.85 22.74
CA GLN A 364 11.18 4.60 21.30
C GLN A 364 12.14 5.51 20.50
N ALA A 365 13.18 6.05 21.15
CA ALA A 365 14.10 6.99 20.53
C ALA A 365 14.79 6.39 19.28
N ALA A 366 14.58 7.08 18.15
CA ALA A 366 15.36 7.07 16.91
C ALA A 366 15.61 5.72 16.23
N ALA A 367 14.59 5.20 15.52
CA ALA A 367 14.83 4.44 14.30
C ALA A 367 14.33 5.27 13.10
N GLY A 368 15.24 6.07 12.51
CA GLY A 368 15.06 6.70 11.21
C GLY A 368 14.70 8.19 11.25
N ARG A 369 15.45 8.98 10.48
CA ARG A 369 15.33 10.44 10.29
C ARG A 369 13.91 10.85 9.89
N VAL A 370 13.10 11.34 10.84
CA VAL A 370 11.81 12.03 10.59
C VAL A 370 11.95 13.56 10.76
N SER A 371 13.18 14.08 10.69
CA SER A 371 13.46 15.49 11.00
C SER A 371 13.04 16.48 9.90
N ALA A 372 12.86 16.04 8.65
CA ALA A 372 12.63 16.96 7.53
C ALA A 372 11.15 17.28 7.26
N LEU A 373 10.20 16.45 7.70
CA LEU A 373 8.76 16.74 7.52
C LEU A 373 8.16 17.61 8.63
N ALA A 374 8.90 17.79 9.73
CA ALA A 374 8.53 18.68 10.84
C ALA A 374 8.38 20.15 10.37
N ALA A 375 9.02 20.52 9.27
CA ALA A 375 8.96 21.85 8.67
C ALA A 375 7.85 22.02 7.61
N ALA A 376 7.05 20.98 7.32
CA ALA A 376 6.11 20.97 6.19
C ALA A 376 4.66 21.37 6.54
N VAL A 377 4.36 21.65 7.81
CA VAL A 377 3.20 22.48 8.17
C VAL A 377 3.73 23.91 8.17
N PRO A 378 3.33 24.78 7.22
CA PRO A 378 3.78 26.17 7.24
C PRO A 378 3.40 26.78 8.59
N ALA A 379 4.36 27.33 9.32
CA ALA A 379 4.08 28.21 10.45
C ALA A 379 3.19 29.34 9.93
N GLY A 380 1.91 29.35 10.32
CA GLY A 380 0.90 30.28 9.80
C GLY A 380 -0.18 29.68 8.88
N ALA A 381 -0.14 28.39 8.55
CA ALA A 381 -1.30 27.74 7.90
C ALA A 381 -2.49 27.52 8.87
N LEU A 382 -2.21 27.59 10.17
CA LEU A 382 -3.15 27.36 11.27
C LEU A 382 -3.48 28.62 12.06
N ASP A 383 -2.88 29.76 11.71
CA ASP A 383 -3.24 31.06 12.27
C ASP A 383 -4.24 31.75 11.34
N ARG A 384 -5.51 31.72 11.74
CA ARG A 384 -6.53 32.62 11.21
C ARG A 384 -7.29 33.23 12.38
N SER A 385 -6.72 34.31 12.93
CA SER A 385 -7.55 35.46 13.30
C SER A 385 -8.35 35.89 12.06
N GLY A 386 -9.59 35.38 11.93
CA GLY A 386 -10.50 35.84 10.90
C GLY A 386 -10.78 37.34 11.07
N PRO A 387 -10.98 38.11 9.98
CA PRO A 387 -11.53 39.45 10.13
C PRO A 387 -12.98 39.30 10.59
N THR A 388 -13.26 39.82 11.78
CA THR A 388 -14.61 40.21 12.18
C THR A 388 -15.20 41.12 11.10
N ARG A 389 -16.24 40.64 10.41
CA ARG A 389 -17.37 41.45 9.95
C ARG A 389 -18.57 40.59 9.60
#